data_AF-A0A2H0FVJ3-F1
#
_entry.id   AF-A0A2H0FVJ3-F1
#
_cell.length_a   1.000
_cell.length_b   1.000
_cell.length_c   1.000
_cell.angle_alpha   90.00
_cell.angle_beta   90.00
_cell.angle_gamma   90.00
#
_symmetry.space_group_name_H-M   'P 1'
#
loop_
_entity.id
_entity.type
_entity.pdbx_description
1 polymer ?
#
loop_
_entity_poly.entity_id
_entity_poly.type
_entity_poly.pdbx_seq_one_letter_code
_entity_poly.pdbx_strand_id
1 'polypeptide(L)' 'MKKRVNGEGHWAIINFADNTVMNSNMDWEPANFAKRDESFLIRTLFPLDSAMAQWEQFKMFSGDM' A
#
# COMPACT_ATOMS: atom_id res chain seq x y z
N MET A 1 -3.45 -3.63 -6.02
CA MET A 1 -4.93 -3.69 -6.13
C MET A 1 -5.46 -2.38 -6.69
N LYS A 2 -6.64 -2.37 -7.32
CA LYS A 2 -7.30 -1.14 -7.81
C LYS A 2 -8.70 -1.02 -7.22
N LYS A 3 -8.98 0.05 -6.48
CA LYS A 3 -10.35 0.46 -6.07
C LYS A 3 -10.63 1.83 -6.68
N ARG A 4 -11.90 2.12 -7.00
CA ARG A 4 -12.34 3.49 -7.31
C ARG A 4 -13.03 4.05 -6.09
N VAL A 5 -12.59 5.22 -5.63
CA VAL A 5 -13.26 6.00 -4.59
C VAL A 5 -13.58 7.35 -5.22
N ASN A 6 -14.86 7.73 -5.28
CA ASN A 6 -15.32 9.00 -5.87
C ASN A 6 -14.82 9.29 -7.30
N GLY A 7 -14.65 8.25 -8.12
CA GLY A 7 -14.15 8.38 -9.50
C GLY A 7 -12.62 8.33 -9.63
N GLU A 8 -11.89 8.42 -8.52
CA GLU A 8 -10.43 8.37 -8.49
C GLU A 8 -9.92 6.95 -8.24
N GLY A 9 -8.90 6.55 -9.01
CA GLY A 9 -8.21 5.28 -8.80
C GLY A 9 -7.43 5.32 -7.48
N HIS A 10 -7.38 4.19 -6.78
CA HIS A 10 -6.51 4.00 -5.64
C HIS A 10 -5.75 2.68 -5.79
N TRP A 11 -4.50 2.68 -5.37
CA TRP A 11 -3.52 1.61 -5.57
C TRP A 11 -2.90 1.19 -4.24
N ALA A 12 -2.56 -0.10 -4.15
CA ALA A 12 -1.80 -0.68 -3.05
C ALA A 12 -0.42 -1.12 -3.56
N ILE A 13 0.61 -0.92 -2.75
CA ILE A 13 1.95 -1.46 -2.96
C ILE A 13 1.99 -2.87 -2.36
N ILE A 14 2.31 -3.88 -3.16
CA ILE A 14 2.24 -5.30 -2.77
C ILE A 14 3.61 -5.93 -2.94
N ASN A 15 4.06 -6.63 -1.90
CA ASN A 15 5.17 -7.57 -2.00
C ASN A 15 4.60 -8.97 -2.22
N PHE A 16 4.87 -9.53 -3.41
CA PHE A 16 4.36 -10.84 -3.81
C PHE A 16 5.10 -12.02 -3.19
N ALA A 17 6.35 -11.83 -2.74
CA ALA A 17 7.13 -12.90 -2.12
C ALA A 17 6.52 -13.31 -0.77
N ASP A 18 6.17 -12.31 0.04
CA ASP A 18 5.67 -12.50 1.40
C ASP A 18 4.16 -12.32 1.52
N ASN A 19 3.50 -12.00 0.41
CA ASN A 19 2.07 -11.68 0.33
C ASN A 19 1.67 -10.59 1.35
N THR A 20 2.44 -9.50 1.37
CA THR A 20 2.23 -8.35 2.24
C THR A 20 1.87 -7.10 1.44
N VAL A 21 1.21 -6.17 2.11
CA VAL A 21 0.86 -4.86 1.58
C VAL A 21 1.50 -3.78 2.44
N MET A 22 1.98 -2.71 1.82
CA MET A 22 2.52 -1.56 2.54
C MET A 22 1.37 -0.68 3.04
N ASN A 23 1.41 -0.33 4.32
CA ASN A 23 0.45 0.60 4.93
C ASN A 23 0.99 2.04 4.95
N SER A 24 0.18 3.00 5.42
CA SER A 24 0.53 4.43 5.48
C SER A 24 1.73 4.77 6.36
N ASN A 25 2.14 3.86 7.24
CA ASN A 25 3.32 4.02 8.10
C ASN A 25 4.60 3.45 7.45
N MET A 26 4.52 3.00 6.19
CA MET A 26 5.60 2.28 5.48
C MET A 26 5.93 0.90 6.08
N ASP A 27 5.04 0.35 6.89
CA ASP A 27 5.17 -1.00 7.42
C ASP A 27 4.49 -2.02 6.50
N TRP A 28 5.04 -3.24 6.48
CA TRP A 28 4.45 -4.37 5.77
C TRP A 28 3.48 -5.12 6.67
N GLU A 29 2.23 -5.24 6.24
CA GLU A 29 1.23 -6.04 6.93
C GLU A 29 0.68 -7.15 6.03
N PRO A 30 0.18 -8.28 6.59
CA PRO A 30 -0.37 -9.36 5.79
C PRO A 30 -1.47 -8.86 4.86
N ALA A 31 -1.39 -9.20 3.58
CA ALA A 31 -2.47 -8.95 2.63
C ALA A 31 -3.60 -9.96 2.92
N ASN A 32 -4.29 -9.82 4.05
CA ASN A 32 -5.41 -10.69 4.39
C ASN A 32 -6.63 -10.30 3.56
N PHE A 33 -6.78 -10.97 2.41
CA PHE A 33 -7.89 -10.77 1.47
C PHE A 33 -9.27 -11.01 2.11
N ALA A 34 -9.36 -11.77 3.20
CA ALA A 34 -10.61 -12.07 3.89
C ALA A 34 -11.03 -10.99 4.92
N LYS A 35 -10.13 -10.10 5.32
CA LYS A 35 -10.38 -9.06 6.34
C LYS A 35 -10.00 -7.66 5.86
N ARG A 36 -10.44 -7.31 4.66
CA ARG A 36 -10.30 -5.95 4.10
C ARG A 36 -11.40 -5.04 4.61
N ASP A 37 -11.39 -4.78 5.91
CA ASP A 37 -12.27 -3.77 6.48
C ASP A 37 -11.92 -2.37 5.93
N GLU A 38 -12.78 -1.41 6.22
CA GLU A 38 -12.60 -0.03 5.74
C GLU A 38 -11.29 0.58 6.25
N SER A 39 -10.88 0.25 7.48
CA SER A 39 -9.61 0.70 8.05
C SER A 39 -8.40 0.18 7.27
N PHE A 40 -8.41 -1.10 6.92
CA PHE A 40 -7.37 -1.72 6.09
C PHE A 40 -7.31 -1.05 4.72
N LEU A 41 -8.46 -0.81 4.09
CA LEU A 41 -8.50 -0.14 2.80
C LEU A 41 -7.98 1.30 2.88
N ILE A 42 -8.37 2.06 3.89
CA ILE A 42 -7.92 3.45 4.08
C ILE A 42 -6.40 3.53 4.23
N ARG A 43 -5.80 2.61 5.01
CA ARG A 43 -4.36 2.66 5.30
C ARG A 43 -3.48 2.00 4.24
N THR A 44 -4.04 1.25 3.29
CA THR A 44 -3.27 0.51 2.27
C THR A 44 -3.56 0.92 0.83
N LEU A 45 -4.56 1.79 0.60
CA LEU A 45 -4.93 2.28 -0.72
C LEU A 45 -4.69 3.78 -0.82
N PHE A 46 -3.89 4.15 -1.82
CA PHE A 46 -3.47 5.53 -2.03
C PHE A 46 -3.77 5.98 -3.46
N PRO A 47 -3.97 7.29 -3.71
CA PRO A 47 -3.85 7.85 -5.04
C PRO A 47 -2.50 7.48 -5.68
N LEU A 48 -2.41 7.47 -7.02
CA LEU A 48 -1.23 6.96 -7.73
C LEU A 48 0.04 7.70 -7.32
N ASP A 49 -0.03 9.03 -7.28
CA ASP A 49 1.12 9.89 -6.96
C ASP A 49 1.60 9.64 -5.52
N SER A 50 0.66 9.44 -4.59
CA SER A 50 0.98 9.11 -3.20
C SER A 50 1.61 7.72 -3.08
N ALA A 51 1.09 6.71 -3.79
CA ALA A 51 1.67 5.37 -3.82
C ALA A 51 3.11 5.39 -4.39
N MET A 52 3.34 6.15 -5.46
CA MET A 52 4.67 6.31 -6.04
C MET A 52 5.62 7.03 -5.07
N ALA A 53 5.20 8.14 -4.46
CA ALA A 53 6.00 8.87 -3.49
C ALA A 53 6.36 8.00 -2.27
N GLN A 54 5.41 7.21 -1.78
CA GLN A 54 5.65 6.31 -0.66
C GLN A 54 6.64 5.20 -1.02
N TRP A 55 6.55 4.64 -2.23
CA TRP A 55 7.52 3.65 -2.70
C TRP A 55 8.93 4.24 -2.85
N GLU A 56 9.05 5.46 -3.37
CA GLU A 56 10.35 6.16 -3.45
C GLU A 56 10.93 6.41 -2.06
N GLN A 57 10.12 6.87 -1.11
CA GLN A 57 10.55 7.04 0.28
C GLN A 57 11.01 5.73 0.89
N PHE A 58 10.25 4.64 0.73
CA PHE A 58 10.62 3.32 1.21
C PHE A 58 12.00 2.91 0.68
N LYS A 59 12.26 3.05 -0.63
CA LYS A 59 13.56 2.71 -1.23
C LYS A 59 14.72 3.53 -0.65
N MET A 60 14.50 4.80 -0.34
CA MET A 60 15.55 5.65 0.26
C MET A 60 15.94 5.18 1.67
N PHE A 61 14.98 4.68 2.44
CA PHE A 61 15.23 4.17 3.80
C PHE A 61 15.57 2.68 3.85
N SER A 62 15.20 1.90 2.84
CA SER A 62 15.55 0.48 2.71
C SER A 62 16.91 0.24 2.06
N GLY A 63 17.56 1.30 1.56
CA GLY A 63 18.82 1.24 0.80
C GLY A 63 20.10 1.24 1.64
N ASP A 64 20.01 1.03 2.95
CA ASP A 64 21.16 1.02 3.88
C ASP A 64 21.17 -0.21 4.82
N MET A 65 20.75 -1.39 4.31
CA MET A 65 20.97 -2.71 4.95
C MET A 65 21.36 -3.78 3.94
#